data_AF-A0A9D4IV76-F1
#
_entry.id   AF-A0A9D4IV76-F1
#
_cell.length_a   1.000
_cell.length_b   1.000
_cell.length_c   1.000
_cell.angle_alpha   90.00
_cell.angle_beta   90.00
_cell.angle_gamma   90.00
#
_symmetry.space_group_name_H-M   'P 1'
#
loop_
_entity.id
_entity.type
_entity.pdbx_description
1 polymer ?
#
loop_
_entity_poly.entity_id
_entity_poly.type
_entity_poly.pdbx_seq_one_letter_code
_entity_poly.pdbx_strand_id
1 'polypeptide(L)'
;MALLPCNESPYQTPRAYMALLSCNESPYQTQRAYMALLPCSESPYQTPRAYMTLLPCSESPYQTMRAYMALLPCNESSYQTLRAYMALLTRNESPYQTLRAYMALIPCNESLYQTPRAYMALIPCSKSPYQTLRAYMALLPSSESPYQTIRAYMALLP
;
A
#
# COMPACT_ATOMS: atom_id res chain seq x y z
N MET A 1 5.06 -11.12 21.86
CA MET A 1 4.06 -10.31 22.59
C MET A 1 3.29 -9.49 21.56
N ALA A 2 2.03 -9.86 21.32
CA ALA A 2 1.10 -9.06 20.52
C ALA A 2 0.41 -8.08 21.46
N LEU A 3 0.41 -6.79 21.12
CA LEU A 3 -0.30 -5.78 21.89
C LEU A 3 -1.70 -5.60 21.29
N LEU A 4 -2.73 -5.78 22.12
CA LEU A 4 -4.13 -5.45 21.83
C LEU A 4 -4.53 -4.22 22.69
N PRO A 5 -4.15 -3.00 22.30
CA PRO A 5 -4.43 -1.82 23.10
C PRO A 5 -5.88 -1.37 22.90
N CYS A 6 -6.84 -1.88 23.67
CA CYS A 6 -8.22 -1.39 23.64
C CYS A 6 -8.34 -0.10 24.47
N ASN A 7 -8.12 1.06 23.86
CA ASN A 7 -8.35 2.37 24.52
C ASN A 7 -9.08 3.34 23.60
N GLU A 8 -10.30 3.72 23.95
CA GLU A 8 -11.07 4.76 23.26
C GLU A 8 -10.38 6.12 23.44
N SER A 9 -9.70 6.55 22.38
CA SER A 9 -9.05 7.85 22.32
C SER A 9 -9.11 8.38 20.89
N PRO A 10 -9.17 9.71 20.69
CA PRO A 10 -9.23 10.28 19.34
C PRO A 10 -7.99 9.96 18.49
N TYR A 11 -6.86 9.63 19.14
CA TYR A 11 -5.60 9.31 18.48
C TYR A 11 -4.96 8.07 19.09
N GLN A 12 -4.72 7.05 18.27
CA GLN A 12 -4.01 5.84 18.70
C GLN A 12 -2.63 5.72 18.04
N THR A 13 -1.60 5.44 18.85
CA THR A 13 -0.20 5.35 18.41
C THR A 13 0.53 4.05 18.85
N PRO A 14 -0.07 2.84 18.73
CA PRO A 14 0.53 1.65 19.29
C PRO A 14 1.83 1.25 18.59
N ARG A 15 2.77 0.71 19.37
CA ARG A 15 4.10 0.27 18.92
C ARG A 15 4.43 -1.11 19.44
N ALA A 16 4.89 -2.00 18.57
CA ALA A 16 5.37 -3.33 18.96
C ALA A 16 6.70 -3.66 18.29
N TYR A 17 7.53 -4.47 18.94
CA TYR A 17 8.74 -5.00 18.32
C TYR A 17 8.43 -6.24 17.46
N MET A 18 7.74 -7.24 18.03
CA MET A 18 7.49 -8.52 17.35
C MET A 18 6.25 -8.49 16.44
N ALA A 19 5.07 -8.33 17.01
CA ALA A 19 3.85 -8.34 16.21
C ALA A 19 2.86 -7.36 16.81
N LEU A 20 2.16 -6.63 15.95
CA LEU A 20 1.05 -5.78 16.34
C LEU A 20 -0.19 -6.24 15.56
N LEU A 21 -1.15 -6.78 16.31
CA LEU A 21 -2.50 -7.06 15.85
C LEU A 21 -3.42 -6.11 16.62
N SER A 22 -4.12 -5.25 15.90
CA SER A 22 -5.00 -4.25 16.51
C SER A 22 -6.37 -4.28 15.88
N CYS A 23 -7.40 -4.34 16.72
CA CYS A 23 -8.80 -4.17 16.34
C CYS A 23 -9.37 -3.05 17.20
N ASN A 24 -9.25 -1.80 16.75
CA ASN A 24 -9.68 -0.63 17.50
C ASN A 24 -10.41 0.35 16.60
N GLU A 25 -11.34 1.12 17.16
CA GLU A 25 -11.98 2.23 16.49
C GLU A 25 -11.46 3.55 17.08
N SER A 26 -10.97 4.43 16.20
CA SER A 26 -10.58 5.80 16.57
C SER A 26 -10.50 6.65 15.32
N PRO A 27 -10.78 7.96 15.35
CA PRO A 27 -10.76 8.79 14.15
C PRO A 27 -9.38 8.81 13.44
N TYR A 28 -8.28 8.72 14.20
CA TYR A 28 -6.93 8.73 13.66
C TYR A 28 -6.07 7.61 14.23
N GLN A 29 -5.51 6.77 13.35
CA GLN A 29 -4.64 5.66 13.74
C GLN A 29 -3.26 5.76 13.12
N THR A 30 -2.24 5.64 13.96
CA THR A 30 -0.86 5.49 13.55
C THR A 30 -0.28 4.26 14.25
N GLN A 31 0.19 3.27 13.51
CA GLN A 31 0.65 2.03 14.15
C GLN A 31 2.03 1.68 13.66
N ARG A 32 2.85 1.11 14.54
CA ARG A 32 4.22 0.75 14.20
C ARG A 32 4.58 -0.64 14.70
N ALA A 33 5.07 -1.49 13.82
CA ALA A 33 5.75 -2.72 14.23
C ALA A 33 7.14 -2.83 13.59
N TYR A 34 8.06 -3.52 14.26
CA TYR A 34 9.33 -3.87 13.63
C TYR A 34 9.17 -5.14 12.77
N MET A 35 8.75 -6.26 13.35
CA MET A 35 8.63 -7.52 12.59
C MET A 35 7.33 -7.60 11.77
N ALA A 36 6.15 -7.61 12.39
CA ALA A 36 4.88 -7.75 11.66
C ALA A 36 3.79 -6.80 12.16
N LEU A 37 3.05 -6.18 11.24
CA LEU A 37 1.89 -5.34 11.53
C LEU A 37 0.67 -5.81 10.74
N LEU A 38 -0.40 -6.16 11.47
CA LEU A 38 -1.69 -6.58 10.93
C LEU A 38 -2.84 -5.77 11.56
N PRO A 39 -3.10 -4.54 11.08
CA PRO A 39 -4.24 -3.76 11.51
C PRO A 39 -5.53 -4.30 10.90
N CYS A 40 -6.52 -4.53 11.76
CA CYS A 40 -7.89 -4.89 11.40
C CYS A 40 -8.84 -3.91 12.10
N SER A 41 -8.79 -2.64 11.72
CA SER A 41 -9.50 -1.54 12.38
C SER A 41 -10.25 -0.65 11.41
N GLU A 42 -11.34 -0.05 11.85
CA GLU A 42 -12.02 1.01 11.12
C GLU A 42 -11.64 2.38 11.68
N SER A 43 -11.21 3.28 10.81
CA SER A 43 -10.92 4.66 11.18
C SER A 43 -10.87 5.54 9.94
N PRO A 44 -11.34 6.80 9.97
CA PRO A 44 -11.26 7.70 8.82
C PRO A 44 -9.83 7.86 8.26
N TYR A 45 -8.81 7.85 9.12
CA TYR A 45 -7.41 8.03 8.71
C TYR A 45 -6.47 6.98 9.32
N GLN A 46 -5.77 6.24 8.46
CA GLN A 46 -4.81 5.20 8.85
C GLN A 46 -3.41 5.45 8.32
N THR A 47 -2.42 5.33 9.22
CA THR A 47 -1.00 5.47 8.89
C THR A 47 -0.12 4.31 9.42
N PRO A 48 -0.40 3.05 9.06
CA PRO A 48 0.33 1.89 9.56
C PRO A 48 1.75 1.83 8.97
N ARG A 49 2.72 1.42 9.80
CA ARG A 49 4.13 1.29 9.41
C ARG A 49 4.73 -0.01 9.93
N ALA A 50 5.42 -0.75 9.09
CA ALA A 50 6.21 -1.90 9.49
C ALA A 50 7.64 -1.84 8.95
N TYR A 51 8.59 -2.46 9.63
CA TYR A 51 9.91 -2.68 9.05
C TYR A 51 9.92 -3.94 8.17
N MET A 52 9.59 -5.11 8.71
CA MET A 52 9.54 -6.35 7.92
C MET A 52 8.23 -6.44 7.13
N THR A 53 7.11 -6.79 7.74
CA THR A 53 5.87 -7.09 7.02
C THR A 53 4.69 -6.25 7.48
N LEU A 54 3.92 -5.75 6.51
CA LEU A 54 2.68 -5.02 6.73
C LEU A 54 1.56 -5.68 5.92
N LEU A 55 0.60 -6.28 6.63
CA LEU A 55 -0.59 -6.94 6.06
C LEU A 55 -1.85 -6.35 6.69
N PRO A 56 -2.25 -5.15 6.28
CA PRO A 56 -3.48 -4.53 6.74
C PRO A 56 -4.69 -5.19 6.07
N CYS A 57 -5.75 -5.31 6.87
CA CYS A 57 -7.09 -5.80 6.50
C CYS A 57 -8.14 -4.86 7.13
N SER A 58 -8.14 -3.59 6.73
CA SER A 58 -8.89 -2.50 7.33
C SER A 58 -9.58 -1.60 6.31
N GLU A 59 -10.75 -1.09 6.67
CA GLU A 59 -11.47 -0.09 5.89
C GLU A 59 -11.23 1.31 6.43
N SER A 60 -10.92 2.23 5.52
CA SER A 60 -10.82 3.65 5.87
C SER A 60 -10.83 4.50 4.61
N PRO A 61 -11.47 5.67 4.57
CA PRO A 61 -11.41 6.55 3.41
C PRO A 61 -9.98 6.95 3.04
N TYR A 62 -9.09 7.18 4.01
CA TYR A 62 -7.71 7.61 3.74
C TYR A 62 -6.65 6.70 4.36
N GLN A 63 -5.84 6.06 3.49
CA GLN A 63 -4.76 5.15 3.90
C GLN A 63 -3.38 5.64 3.45
N THR A 64 -2.44 5.69 4.40
CA THR A 64 -1.01 5.93 4.12
C THR A 64 -0.16 4.83 4.74
N MET A 65 0.23 3.84 3.95
CA MET A 65 0.90 2.65 4.47
C MET A 65 2.37 2.62 4.06
N ARG A 66 3.23 2.18 4.98
CA ARG A 66 4.67 2.07 4.72
C ARG A 66 5.25 0.77 5.26
N ALA A 67 5.92 0.01 4.40
CA ALA A 67 6.76 -1.10 4.83
C ALA A 67 8.19 -0.92 4.32
N TYR A 68 9.17 -1.50 5.01
CA TYR A 68 10.53 -1.59 4.44
C TYR A 68 10.65 -2.86 3.58
N MET A 69 10.41 -4.07 4.11
CA MET A 69 10.54 -5.29 3.30
C MET A 69 9.29 -5.57 2.47
N ALA A 70 8.14 -5.82 3.08
CA ALA A 70 6.96 -6.26 2.33
C ALA A 70 5.69 -5.54 2.75
N LEU A 71 4.95 -5.05 1.76
CA LEU A 71 3.64 -4.45 1.92
C LEU A 71 2.62 -5.22 1.09
N LEU A 72 1.68 -5.89 1.76
CA LEU A 72 0.62 -6.68 1.13
C LEU A 72 -0.74 -6.28 1.71
N PRO A 73 -1.31 -5.14 1.29
CA PRO A 73 -2.61 -4.71 1.76
C PRO A 73 -3.72 -5.46 1.05
N CYS A 74 -4.78 -5.73 1.82
CA CYS A 74 -6.05 -6.34 1.40
C CYS A 74 -7.20 -5.50 1.98
N ASN A 75 -7.31 -4.25 1.51
CA ASN A 75 -8.13 -3.17 2.09
C ASN A 75 -8.89 -2.38 1.05
N GLU A 76 -10.03 -1.83 1.45
CA GLU A 76 -10.77 -0.83 0.70
C GLU A 76 -10.61 0.57 1.28
N SER A 77 -10.56 1.58 0.39
CA SER A 77 -10.50 2.99 0.76
C SER A 77 -10.79 3.88 -0.43
N SER A 78 -11.10 5.16 -0.21
CA SER A 78 -11.22 6.11 -1.32
C SER A 78 -9.85 6.57 -1.84
N TYR A 79 -8.89 6.76 -0.94
CA TYR A 79 -7.54 7.23 -1.28
C TYR A 79 -6.45 6.38 -0.62
N GLN A 80 -5.63 5.74 -1.45
CA GLN A 80 -4.47 4.95 -0.99
C GLN A 80 -3.14 5.57 -1.41
N THR A 81 -2.25 5.68 -0.43
CA THR A 81 -0.82 5.92 -0.65
C THR A 81 -0.02 4.78 -0.03
N LEU A 82 0.60 3.97 -0.88
CA LEU A 82 1.30 2.76 -0.46
C LEU A 82 2.77 2.87 -0.83
N ARG A 83 3.65 2.59 0.14
CA ARG A 83 5.10 2.65 -0.06
C ARG A 83 5.79 1.43 0.53
N ALA A 84 6.58 0.74 -0.30
CA ALA A 84 7.51 -0.28 0.15
C ALA A 84 8.94 0.05 -0.28
N TYR A 85 9.95 -0.47 0.41
CA TYR A 85 11.31 -0.46 -0.11
C TYR A 85 11.55 -1.69 -0.98
N MET A 86 11.46 -2.91 -0.45
CA MET A 86 11.67 -4.11 -1.27
C MET A 86 10.46 -4.45 -2.13
N ALA A 87 9.34 -4.89 -1.55
CA ALA A 87 8.22 -5.44 -2.30
C ALA A 87 6.89 -4.79 -1.93
N LEU A 88 6.14 -4.39 -2.97
CA LEU A 88 4.77 -3.94 -2.87
C LEU A 88 3.90 -4.79 -3.80
N LEU A 89 3.01 -5.57 -3.20
CA LEU A 89 2.02 -6.41 -3.86
C LEU A 89 0.65 -5.96 -3.38
N THR A 90 -0.20 -5.46 -4.27
CA THR A 90 -1.52 -4.96 -3.87
C THR A 90 -2.61 -5.72 -4.56
N ARG A 91 -3.68 -6.00 -3.80
CA ARG A 91 -4.95 -6.54 -4.31
C ARG A 91 -6.14 -5.85 -3.63
N ASN A 92 -6.32 -4.57 -3.95
CA ASN A 92 -7.25 -3.64 -3.29
C ASN A 92 -8.04 -2.82 -4.29
N GLU A 93 -9.24 -2.42 -3.90
CA GLU A 93 -10.03 -1.45 -4.63
C GLU A 93 -9.92 -0.08 -3.97
N SER A 94 -9.59 0.92 -4.79
CA SER A 94 -9.73 2.32 -4.38
C SER A 94 -9.75 3.21 -5.62
N PRO A 95 -10.63 4.23 -5.68
CA PRO A 95 -10.70 5.12 -6.83
C PRO A 95 -9.38 5.85 -7.09
N TYR A 96 -8.59 6.18 -6.06
CA TYR A 96 -7.31 6.88 -6.22
C TYR A 96 -6.15 6.13 -5.56
N GLN A 97 -5.20 5.67 -6.37
CA GLN A 97 -4.00 4.95 -5.90
C GLN A 97 -2.69 5.64 -6.27
N THR A 98 -1.84 5.79 -5.27
CA THR A 98 -0.43 6.13 -5.43
C THR A 98 0.44 5.03 -4.84
N LEU A 99 1.14 4.29 -5.71
CA LEU A 99 1.90 3.10 -5.31
C LEU A 99 3.37 3.34 -5.58
N ARG A 100 4.24 3.06 -4.61
CA ARG A 100 5.68 3.23 -4.76
C ARG A 100 6.45 2.04 -4.18
N ALA A 101 7.36 1.47 -4.96
CA ALA A 101 8.36 0.53 -4.45
C ALA A 101 9.75 0.91 -4.96
N TYR A 102 10.80 0.49 -4.25
CA TYR A 102 12.15 0.59 -4.77
C TYR A 102 12.49 -0.64 -5.61
N MET A 103 12.42 -1.86 -5.06
CA MET A 103 12.74 -3.05 -5.85
C MET A 103 11.58 -3.51 -6.74
N ALA A 104 10.48 -4.00 -6.17
CA ALA A 104 9.41 -4.62 -6.96
C ALA A 104 8.04 -4.03 -6.62
N LEU A 105 7.31 -3.65 -7.67
CA LEU A 105 5.93 -3.19 -7.58
C LEU A 105 5.02 -3.98 -8.51
N ILE A 106 4.05 -4.67 -7.93
CA ILE A 106 3.09 -5.50 -8.67
C ILE A 106 1.66 -5.13 -8.20
N PRO A 107 1.02 -4.16 -8.88
CA PRO A 107 -0.34 -3.81 -8.59
C PRO A 107 -1.34 -4.64 -9.39
N CYS A 108 -2.20 -5.37 -8.69
CA CYS A 108 -3.27 -6.21 -9.25
C CYS A 108 -4.64 -5.72 -8.75
N ASN A 109 -4.98 -4.47 -9.10
CA ASN A 109 -6.09 -3.71 -8.51
C ASN A 109 -6.97 -3.07 -9.58
N GLU A 110 -8.19 -2.70 -9.21
CA GLU A 110 -9.03 -1.79 -9.98
C GLU A 110 -9.06 -0.41 -9.31
N SER A 111 -8.90 0.65 -10.12
CA SER A 111 -8.92 2.04 -9.64
C SER A 111 -9.30 2.99 -10.76
N LEU A 112 -9.90 4.13 -10.43
CA LEU A 112 -10.18 5.16 -11.42
C LEU A 112 -8.89 5.85 -11.89
N TYR A 113 -8.01 6.14 -10.93
CA TYR A 113 -6.70 6.76 -11.16
C TYR A 113 -5.60 5.98 -10.47
N GLN A 114 -4.61 5.56 -11.24
CA GLN A 114 -3.46 4.82 -10.72
C GLN A 114 -2.12 5.46 -11.08
N THR A 115 -1.25 5.58 -10.09
CA THR A 115 0.10 6.16 -10.28
C THR A 115 1.21 5.25 -9.71
N PRO A 116 1.40 4.04 -10.27
CA PRO A 116 2.42 3.11 -9.80
C PRO A 116 3.83 3.55 -10.23
N ARG A 117 4.77 3.51 -9.27
CA ARG A 117 6.18 3.86 -9.49
C ARG A 117 7.12 2.82 -8.88
N ALA A 118 8.05 2.30 -9.67
CA ALA A 118 9.12 1.43 -9.20
C ALA A 118 10.49 1.96 -9.64
N TYR A 119 11.54 1.62 -8.88
CA TYR A 119 12.91 1.83 -9.35
C TYR A 119 13.38 0.63 -10.17
N MET A 120 13.41 -0.59 -9.61
CA MET A 120 13.89 -1.77 -10.36
C MET A 120 12.81 -2.36 -11.27
N ALA A 121 11.70 -2.86 -10.74
CA ALA A 121 10.72 -3.61 -11.53
C ALA A 121 9.28 -3.15 -11.27
N LEU A 122 8.56 -2.86 -12.35
CA LEU A 122 7.14 -2.54 -12.34
C LEU A 122 6.37 -3.50 -13.24
N ILE A 123 5.42 -4.24 -12.65
CA ILE A 123 4.58 -5.20 -13.36
C ILE A 123 3.11 -4.90 -13.05
N PRO A 124 2.51 -3.90 -13.71
CA PRO A 124 1.10 -3.58 -13.51
C PRO A 124 0.21 -4.60 -14.21
N CYS A 125 -0.65 -5.25 -13.43
CA CYS A 125 -1.72 -6.16 -13.88
C CYS A 125 -3.11 -5.60 -13.55
N SER A 126 -3.20 -4.29 -13.34
CA SER A 126 -4.39 -3.56 -12.91
C SER A 126 -5.22 -3.04 -14.08
N LYS A 127 -6.49 -2.69 -13.82
CA LYS A 127 -7.33 -1.95 -14.76
C LYS A 127 -7.63 -0.57 -14.20
N SER A 128 -7.42 0.46 -15.03
CA SER A 128 -7.78 1.83 -14.66
C SER A 128 -8.04 2.67 -15.91
N PRO A 129 -9.05 3.55 -15.93
CA PRO A 129 -9.24 4.47 -17.04
C PRO A 129 -8.04 5.42 -17.20
N TYR A 130 -7.43 5.84 -16.08
CA TYR A 130 -6.28 6.75 -16.08
C TYR A 130 -5.08 6.13 -15.35
N GLN A 131 -4.00 5.90 -16.09
CA GLN A 131 -2.80 5.27 -15.55
C GLN A 131 -1.52 6.06 -15.85
N THR A 132 -0.68 6.25 -14.82
CA THR A 132 0.65 6.86 -14.96
C THR A 132 1.71 5.89 -14.44
N LEU A 133 2.30 5.10 -15.34
CA LEU A 133 3.31 4.11 -15.01
C LEU A 133 4.72 4.73 -15.04
N ARG A 134 5.51 4.53 -13.99
CA ARG A 134 6.93 4.94 -13.99
C ARG A 134 7.84 3.83 -13.47
N ALA A 135 8.79 3.41 -14.29
CA ALA A 135 9.86 2.51 -13.86
C ALA A 135 11.22 3.04 -14.30
N TYR A 136 12.25 2.81 -13.51
CA TYR A 136 13.61 3.16 -13.91
C TYR A 136 14.26 2.02 -14.71
N MET A 137 14.40 0.82 -14.13
CA MET A 137 15.08 -0.29 -14.80
C MET A 137 14.16 -1.09 -15.74
N ALA A 138 13.06 -1.66 -15.25
CA ALA A 138 12.20 -2.54 -16.04
C ALA A 138 10.72 -2.25 -15.85
N LEU A 139 9.98 -2.19 -16.96
CA LEU A 139 8.53 -2.11 -17.01
C LEU A 139 7.96 -3.21 -17.89
N LEU A 140 7.10 -4.05 -17.33
CA LEU A 140 6.33 -5.08 -18.04
C LEU A 140 4.85 -4.70 -18.00
N PRO A 141 4.35 -3.92 -18.97
CA PRO A 141 2.97 -3.45 -18.95
C PRO A 141 2.04 -4.62 -19.32
N SER A 142 1.23 -5.07 -18.37
CA SER A 142 0.14 -6.02 -18.63
C SER A 142 -1.25 -5.43 -18.36
N SER A 143 -1.29 -4.11 -18.13
CA SER A 143 -2.51 -3.35 -17.82
C SER A 143 -3.05 -2.62 -19.05
N GLU A 144 -4.37 -2.63 -19.23
CA GLU A 144 -5.08 -1.87 -20.25
C GLU A 144 -5.66 -0.59 -19.66
N SER A 145 -5.38 0.55 -20.28
CA SER A 145 -5.99 1.83 -19.91
C SER A 145 -6.21 2.72 -21.14
N PRO A 146 -7.40 3.34 -21.32
CA PRO A 146 -7.66 4.27 -22.41
C PRO A 146 -6.77 5.52 -22.34
N TYR A 147 -6.40 5.97 -21.14
CA TYR A 147 -5.50 7.09 -20.91
C TYR A 147 -4.26 6.65 -20.13
N GLN A 148 -3.24 6.20 -20.87
CA GLN A 148 -1.99 5.72 -20.31
C GLN A 148 -0.83 6.68 -20.56
N THR A 149 -0.03 6.93 -19.53
CA THR A 149 1.30 7.53 -19.67
C THR A 149 2.35 6.58 -19.10
N ILE A 150 3.33 6.22 -19.93
CA ILE A 150 4.41 5.31 -19.55
C ILE A 150 5.72 6.08 -19.55
N ARG A 151 6.49 5.97 -18.46
CA ARG A 151 7.88 6.44 -18.39
C ARG A 151 8.76 5.30 -17.91
N ALA A 152 9.39 4.62 -18.85
CA ALA A 152 10.46 3.65 -18.60
C ALA A 152 11.79 4.27 -19.03
N TYR A 153 12.83 4.17 -18.18
CA TYR A 153 14.13 4.78 -18.50
C TYR A 153 15.09 3.80 -19.18
N MET A 154 15.17 2.55 -18.71
CA MET A 154 16.14 1.59 -19.22
C MET A 154 15.49 0.53 -20.11
N ALA A 155 14.45 -0.16 -19.63
CA ALA A 155 13.79 -1.21 -20.39
C ALA A 155 12.25 -1.15 -20.30
N LEU A 156 11.63 -1.20 -21.48
CA LEU A 156 10.21 -1.50 -21.67
C LEU A 156 10.13 -2.89 -22.31
N LEU A 157 9.71 -3.88 -21.54
CA LEU A 157 9.61 -5.27 -21.98
C LEU A 157 8.19 -5.50 -22.54
N PRO A 158 8.06 -6.07 -23.75
CA PRO A 158 6.77 -6.39 -24.37
C PRO A 158 6.08 -7.59 -23.73
#